data_AF-A0A3N9ND92-F1
#
_entry.id   AF-A0A3N9ND92-F1
#
_cell.length_a   1.000
_cell.length_b   1.000
_cell.length_c   1.000
_cell.angle_alpha   90.00
_cell.angle_beta   90.00
_cell.angle_gamma   90.00
#
_symmetry.space_group_name_H-M   'P 1'
#
loop_
_entity.id
_entity.type
_entity.pdbx_description
1 polymer ?
#
loop_
_entity_poly.entity_id
_entity_poly.type
_entity_poly.pdbx_seq_one_letter_code
_entity_poly.pdbx_strand_id
1 'polypeptide(L)'
;MKILPKLKIFLLLALIFLVCSGEKKGNDRPVKVEVREIDGTYRLFRGEQPYYIQGAGGGLDKMSELAKHGGNSLRTWSTRNAQ
;
A
#
# COMPACT_ATOMS: atom_id res chain seq x y z
N MET A 1 -16.58 8.02 -45.05
CA MET A 1 -16.96 7.71 -43.65
C MET A 1 -16.39 6.35 -43.21
N LYS A 2 -15.16 6.30 -42.64
CA LYS A 2 -14.58 5.08 -42.02
C LYS A 2 -14.09 5.34 -40.58
N ILE A 3 -14.60 6.40 -39.96
CA ILE A 3 -14.16 6.90 -38.65
C ILE A 3 -14.89 6.19 -37.50
N LEU A 4 -16.15 5.81 -37.72
CA LEU A 4 -17.00 5.05 -36.79
C LEU A 4 -16.42 3.70 -36.31
N PRO A 5 -15.83 2.83 -37.16
CA PRO A 5 -15.27 1.56 -36.68
C PRO A 5 -13.99 1.77 -35.85
N LYS A 6 -13.16 2.77 -36.20
CA LYS A 6 -11.93 3.08 -35.47
C LYS A 6 -12.22 3.66 -34.07
N LEU A 7 -13.26 4.49 -33.96
CA LEU A 7 -13.71 5.04 -32.67
C LEU A 7 -14.28 3.96 -31.76
N LYS A 8 -15.05 2.99 -32.31
CA LYS A 8 -15.56 1.85 -31.53
C LYS A 8 -14.44 0.92 -31.04
N ILE A 9 -13.44 0.66 -31.88
CA ILE A 9 -12.25 -0.12 -31.49
C ILE A 9 -11.47 0.59 -30.37
N PHE A 10 -11.29 1.90 -30.48
CA PHE A 10 -10.63 2.70 -29.45
C PHE A 10 -11.40 2.69 -28.13
N LEU A 11 -12.74 2.85 -28.17
CA LEU A 11 -13.59 2.78 -26.98
C LEU A 11 -13.54 1.39 -26.32
N LEU A 12 -13.53 0.32 -27.13
CA LEU A 12 -13.44 -1.06 -26.65
C LEU A 12 -12.09 -1.33 -25.97
N LEU A 13 -10.98 -0.84 -26.55
CA LEU A 13 -9.65 -0.95 -25.96
C LEU A 13 -9.53 -0.17 -24.65
N ALA A 14 -10.09 1.04 -24.57
CA ALA A 14 -10.11 1.84 -23.34
C ALA A 14 -10.92 1.16 -22.21
N LEU A 15 -12.02 0.48 -22.56
CA LEU A 15 -12.84 -0.26 -21.61
C LEU A 15 -12.12 -1.50 -21.05
N ILE A 16 -11.34 -2.20 -21.88
CA ILE A 16 -10.51 -3.33 -21.45
C ILE A 16 -9.40 -2.88 -20.48
N PHE A 17 -8.77 -1.73 -20.74
CA PHE A 17 -7.76 -1.17 -19.83
C PHE A 17 -8.34 -0.80 -18.46
N LEU A 18 -9.61 -0.37 -18.39
CA LEU A 18 -10.27 -0.02 -17.13
C LEU A 18 -10.62 -1.27 -16.29
N VAL A 19 -11.02 -2.37 -16.94
CA VAL A 19 -11.37 -3.65 -16.29
C VAL A 19 -10.14 -4.40 -15.77
N CYS A 20 -8.94 -4.13 -16.31
CA CYS A 20 -7.69 -4.74 -15.83
C CYS A 20 -7.10 -4.13 -14.55
N SER A 21 -7.79 -3.17 -13.91
CA SER A 21 -7.42 -2.69 -12.57
C SER A 21 -7.86 -3.71 -11.52
N GLY A 22 -7.19 -4.86 -11.49
CA GLY A 22 -7.50 -5.98 -10.60
C GLY A 22 -7.40 -5.59 -9.12
N GLU A 23 -8.35 -6.08 -8.33
CA GLU A 23 -8.31 -5.97 -6.87
C GLU A 23 -7.01 -6.58 -6.34
N LYS A 24 -6.19 -5.76 -5.66
CA LYS A 24 -5.07 -6.27 -4.89
C LYS A 24 -5.65 -7.01 -3.68
N LYS A 25 -5.94 -8.30 -3.82
CA LYS A 25 -6.13 -9.18 -2.67
C LYS A 25 -4.92 -8.98 -1.76
N GLY A 26 -5.17 -8.51 -0.54
CA GLY A 26 -4.14 -8.39 0.47
C GLY A 26 -3.46 -9.74 0.59
N ASN A 27 -2.18 -9.81 0.24
CA ASN A 27 -1.42 -11.02 0.49
C ASN A 27 -1.30 -11.10 2.02
N ASP A 28 -1.82 -12.16 2.64
CA ASP A 28 -1.73 -12.38 4.10
C ASP A 28 -0.28 -12.53 4.60
N ARG A 29 0.69 -12.46 3.69
CA ARG A 29 2.12 -12.45 3.99
C ARG A 29 2.57 -11.04 4.39
N PRO A 30 3.50 -10.93 5.35
CA PRO A 30 4.14 -9.67 5.66
C PRO A 30 4.71 -8.99 4.40
N VAL A 31 4.42 -7.70 4.25
CA VAL A 31 5.04 -6.88 3.20
C VAL A 31 6.45 -6.52 3.64
N LYS A 32 7.44 -6.84 2.81
CA LYS A 32 8.84 -6.51 3.08
C LYS A 32 9.00 -4.99 3.25
N VAL A 33 9.76 -4.61 4.28
CA VAL A 33 10.24 -3.24 4.50
C VAL A 33 11.75 -3.23 4.33
N GLU A 34 12.28 -2.21 3.67
CA GLU A 34 13.70 -2.04 3.42
C GLU A 34 14.14 -0.59 3.62
N VAL A 35 15.39 -0.40 4.00
CA VAL A 35 16.07 0.90 4.04
C VAL A 35 16.86 1.04 2.75
N ARG A 36 16.66 2.14 2.02
CA ARG A 36 17.41 2.47 0.81
C ARG A 36 18.14 3.80 0.99
N GLU A 37 19.35 3.88 0.48
CA GLU A 37 20.05 5.15 0.32
C GLU A 37 19.65 5.77 -1.03
N ILE A 38 19.23 7.03 -1.00
CA ILE A 38 18.84 7.82 -2.17
C ILE A 38 19.37 9.24 -1.95
N ASP A 39 20.23 9.69 -2.87
CA ASP A 39 20.83 11.04 -2.83
C ASP A 39 21.54 11.35 -1.49
N GLY A 40 22.25 10.36 -0.92
CA GLY A 40 22.93 10.49 0.36
C GLY A 40 21.99 10.50 1.59
N THR A 41 20.72 10.18 1.41
CA THR A 41 19.72 10.09 2.50
C THR A 41 19.12 8.69 2.59
N TYR A 42 18.82 8.22 3.80
CA TYR A 42 18.15 6.92 3.98
C TYR A 42 16.64 7.08 4.07
N ARG A 43 15.90 6.24 3.34
CA ARG A 43 14.43 6.22 3.32
C ARG A 43 13.92 4.80 3.45
N LEU A 44 12.75 4.64 4.07
CA LEU A 44 12.07 3.36 4.17
C LEU A 44 11.17 3.13 2.96
N PHE A 45 11.14 1.91 2.47
CA PHE A 45 10.22 1.44 1.43
C PHE A 45 9.48 0.21 1.93
N ARG A 46 8.17 0.15 1.72
CA ARG A 46 7.31 -0.99 2.02
C ARG A 46 6.65 -1.47 0.74
N GLY A 47 7.09 -2.62 0.23
CA GLY A 47 6.60 -3.15 -1.05
C GLY A 47 6.79 -2.18 -2.22
N GLU A 48 8.03 -1.72 -2.43
CA GLU A 48 8.41 -0.74 -3.46
C GLU A 48 7.84 0.69 -3.30
N GLN A 49 7.02 0.96 -2.28
CA GLN A 49 6.45 2.30 -2.05
C GLN A 49 7.16 3.01 -0.89
N PRO A 50 7.44 4.33 -0.98
CA PRO A 50 7.97 5.10 0.15
C PRO A 50 7.10 4.93 1.41
N TYR A 51 7.74 4.78 2.56
CA TYR A 51 7.07 4.48 3.81
C TYR A 51 7.46 5.47 4.91
N TYR A 52 6.54 6.37 5.26
CA TYR A 52 6.68 7.25 6.42
C TYR A 52 6.01 6.63 7.63
N ILE A 53 6.72 6.60 8.75
CA ILE A 53 6.21 6.06 10.01
C ILE A 53 5.24 7.08 10.64
N GLN A 54 3.97 6.75 10.65
CA GLN A 54 2.92 7.42 11.43
C GLN A 54 2.57 6.47 12.57
N GLY A 55 3.51 6.34 13.51
CA GLY A 55 3.49 5.27 14.49
C GLY A 55 3.13 5.71 15.90
N ALA A 56 2.63 4.76 16.69
CA ALA A 56 2.47 4.91 18.13
C ALA A 56 3.16 3.74 18.87
N GLY A 57 3.48 3.96 20.14
CA GLY A 57 3.85 2.88 21.05
C GLY A 57 2.62 2.38 21.80
N GLY A 58 2.47 1.07 21.95
CA GLY A 58 1.32 0.50 22.67
C GLY A 58 1.20 -1.01 22.51
N GLY A 59 0.11 -1.54 23.07
CA GLY A 59 -0.29 -2.93 22.88
C GLY A 59 -1.04 -3.19 21.59
N LEU A 60 -1.12 -4.47 21.23
CA LEU A 60 -1.83 -4.92 20.03
C LEU A 60 -3.35 -4.64 20.11
N ASP A 61 -3.89 -4.50 21.31
CA ASP A 61 -5.30 -4.17 21.58
C ASP A 61 -5.68 -2.77 21.07
N LYS A 62 -4.72 -1.86 20.91
CA LYS A 62 -4.95 -0.49 20.40
C LYS A 62 -4.79 -0.37 18.88
N MET A 63 -4.50 -1.45 18.16
CA MET A 63 -4.19 -1.37 16.72
C MET A 63 -5.37 -0.84 15.88
N SER A 64 -6.61 -1.17 16.25
CA SER A 64 -7.81 -0.63 15.59
C SER A 64 -7.95 0.89 15.79
N GLU A 65 -7.74 1.37 17.01
CA GLU A 65 -7.82 2.81 17.32
C GLU A 65 -6.67 3.57 16.65
N LEU A 66 -5.46 3.00 16.64
CA LEU A 66 -4.33 3.56 15.90
C LEU A 66 -4.66 3.74 14.42
N ALA A 67 -5.19 2.70 13.77
CA ALA A 67 -5.57 2.76 12.36
C ALA A 67 -6.68 3.80 12.11
N LYS A 68 -7.66 3.91 13.00
CA LYS A 68 -8.74 4.91 12.94
C LYS A 68 -8.20 6.35 12.95
N HIS A 69 -7.09 6.60 13.63
CA HIS A 69 -6.41 7.91 13.67
C HIS A 69 -5.34 8.09 12.57
N GLY A 70 -5.27 7.18 11.60
CA GLY A 70 -4.32 7.27 10.48
C GLY A 70 -2.94 6.68 10.77
N GLY A 71 -2.76 6.00 11.90
CA GLY A 71 -1.51 5.34 12.23
C GLY A 71 -1.26 4.11 11.36
N ASN A 72 0.00 3.87 11.03
CA ASN A 72 0.42 2.77 10.14
C ASN A 72 1.48 1.84 10.75
N SER A 73 1.99 2.15 11.94
CA SER A 73 3.07 1.42 12.60
C SER A 73 2.84 1.34 14.11
N LEU A 74 3.12 0.18 14.72
CA LEU A 74 3.04 0.00 16.17
C LEU A 74 4.39 -0.49 16.71
N ARG A 75 4.88 0.14 17.78
CA ARG A 75 6.01 -0.36 18.55
C ARG A 75 5.51 -0.96 19.86
N THR A 76 5.85 -2.23 20.10
CA THR A 76 5.61 -2.91 21.38
C THR A 76 6.88 -2.93 22.23
N TRP A 77 6.73 -3.16 23.55
CA TRP A 77 7.86 -3.31 24.49
C TRP A 77 8.05 -4.75 25.00
N SER A 78 7.24 -5.68 24.50
CA SER A 78 7.26 -7.08 24.88
C SER A 78 7.20 -7.97 23.65
N THR A 79 7.86 -9.12 23.72
CA THR A 79 7.75 -10.19 22.74
C THR A 79 6.48 -11.05 22.96
N ARG A 80 5.76 -10.82 24.07
CA ARG A 80 4.52 -11.52 24.44
C ARG A 80 3.36 -10.52 24.54
N ASN A 81 2.56 -10.41 23.47
CA ASN A 81 1.29 -9.66 23.30
C ASN A 81 1.23 -8.18 23.77
N ALA A 82 2.23 -7.69 24.49
CA ALA A 82 2.45 -6.31 24.93
C ALA A 82 1.19 -5.58 25.42
N GLN A 83 0.38 -6.24 26.26
CA GLN A 83 -0.82 -5.65 26.88
C GLN A 83 -0.50 -4.45 27.76
#